data_AF-A0A1B1BLW6-F1
#
_entry.id   AF-A0A1B1BLW6-F1
#
_cell.length_a   1.000
_cell.length_b   1.000
_cell.length_c   1.000
_cell.angle_alpha   90.00
_cell.angle_beta   90.00
_cell.angle_gamma   90.00
#
_symmetry.space_group_name_H-M   'P 1'
#
loop_
_entity.id
_entity.type
_entity.pdbx_description
1 polymer ?
#
loop_
_entity_poly.entity_id
_entity_poly.type
_entity_poly.pdbx_seq_one_letter_code
_entity_poly.pdbx_strand_id
1 'polypeptide(L)'
;MLEQLGRTSAEGLAPGAAFEVCLSVVAENRQLLETQEGRRTVLVSLIKDAVQHNLRASIASAGWKQYVALSMSVTDDIPQGTRERLCATLDAGSRQMTLHMATFHRAFTELLGYRMKPSYKESWELYALLCSSSIDGLGLRALATSDSLQDAHTWPESHGKGGTAAAVAQLALFDAFMEPNPGYRATAALEAIRVPEH
;
A
#
# COMPACT_ATOMS: atom_id res chain seq x y z
N MET A 1 22.99 18.31 3.61
CA MET A 1 22.72 17.25 4.62
C MET A 1 21.25 16.85 4.63
N LEU A 2 20.31 17.77 4.92
CA LEU A 2 18.85 17.47 4.92
C LEU A 2 18.31 16.99 3.56
N GLU A 3 18.79 17.56 2.45
CA GLU A 3 18.40 17.14 1.09
C GLU A 3 18.82 15.71 0.74
N GLN A 4 20.00 15.30 1.20
CA GLN A 4 20.53 13.95 0.98
C GLN A 4 19.79 12.92 1.85
N LEU A 5 19.41 13.30 3.07
CA LEU A 5 18.57 12.48 3.95
C LEU A 5 17.16 12.27 3.39
N GLY A 6 16.55 13.31 2.81
CA GLY A 6 15.23 13.19 2.15
C GLY A 6 15.21 12.22 0.97
N ARG A 7 16.28 12.21 0.16
CA ARG A 7 16.41 11.30 -1.00
C ARG A 7 16.58 9.83 -0.58
N THR A 8 17.49 9.58 0.36
CA THR A 8 17.78 8.22 0.87
C THR A 8 16.57 7.62 1.60
N SER A 9 15.73 8.47 2.20
CA SER A 9 14.50 8.06 2.89
C SER A 9 13.44 7.52 1.92
N ALA A 10 13.31 8.12 0.73
CA ALA A 10 12.35 7.71 -0.29
C ALA A 10 12.73 6.39 -0.98
N GLU A 11 14.03 6.10 -1.10
CA GLU A 11 14.55 4.88 -1.72
C GLU A 11 14.36 3.63 -0.84
N GLY A 12 14.39 3.79 0.49
CA GLY A 12 14.19 2.70 1.47
C GLY A 12 12.73 2.24 1.65
N LEU A 13 11.79 2.80 0.89
CA LEU A 13 10.35 2.50 0.93
C LEU A 13 9.91 1.61 -0.25
N ALA A 14 10.86 1.04 -1.00
CA ALA A 14 10.58 0.34 -2.24
C ALA A 14 9.71 -0.92 -2.04
N PRO A 15 8.69 -1.17 -2.91
CA PRO A 15 7.70 -2.25 -2.76
C PRO A 15 8.20 -3.69 -2.94
N GLY A 16 9.52 -3.93 -3.04
CA GLY A 16 10.08 -5.20 -3.55
C GLY A 16 9.59 -6.44 -2.80
N ALA A 17 9.69 -6.44 -1.46
CA ALA A 17 9.26 -7.57 -0.64
C ALA A 17 7.72 -7.76 -0.63
N ALA A 18 6.95 -6.69 -0.74
CA ALA A 18 5.48 -6.78 -0.77
C ALA A 18 4.99 -7.40 -2.08
N PHE A 19 5.67 -7.12 -3.20
CA PHE A 19 5.33 -7.70 -4.50
C PHE A 19 5.58 -9.21 -4.55
N GLU A 20 6.70 -9.69 -4.01
CA GLU A 20 7.00 -11.13 -3.94
C GLU A 20 5.99 -11.91 -3.09
N VAL A 21 5.64 -11.38 -1.90
CA VAL A 21 4.61 -11.98 -1.04
C VAL A 21 3.26 -12.04 -1.77
N CYS A 22 2.89 -10.95 -2.43
CA CYS A 22 1.68 -10.87 -3.23
C CYS A 22 1.64 -11.93 -4.34
N LEU A 23 2.75 -12.13 -5.07
CA LEU A 23 2.82 -13.15 -6.12
C LEU A 23 2.76 -14.57 -5.56
N SER A 24 3.41 -14.85 -4.42
CA SER A 24 3.35 -16.18 -3.77
C SER A 24 1.92 -16.54 -3.42
N VAL A 25 1.20 -15.63 -2.75
CA VAL A 25 -0.19 -15.88 -2.34
C VAL A 25 -1.10 -16.08 -3.56
N VAL A 26 -0.92 -15.30 -4.62
CA VAL A 26 -1.68 -15.50 -5.86
C VAL A 26 -1.34 -16.84 -6.51
N ALA A 27 -0.07 -17.26 -6.48
CA ALA A 27 0.38 -18.53 -7.02
C ALA A 27 -0.06 -19.76 -6.20
N GLU A 28 -0.24 -19.61 -4.90
CA GLU A 28 -0.77 -20.65 -4.02
C GLU A 28 -2.30 -20.80 -4.15
N ASN A 29 -2.98 -19.73 -4.58
CA ASN A 29 -4.44 -19.65 -4.65
C ASN A 29 -4.99 -19.56 -6.08
N ARG A 30 -4.24 -20.02 -7.09
CA ARG A 30 -4.59 -19.88 -8.52
C ARG A 30 -6.00 -20.35 -8.85
N GLN A 31 -6.41 -21.48 -8.27
CA GLN A 31 -7.75 -22.06 -8.45
C GLN A 31 -8.89 -21.13 -7.99
N LEU A 32 -8.64 -20.29 -6.97
CA LEU A 32 -9.62 -19.33 -6.48
C LEU A 32 -9.78 -18.13 -7.41
N LEU A 33 -8.86 -17.91 -8.35
CA LEU A 33 -8.95 -16.77 -9.25
C LEU A 33 -10.03 -16.93 -10.33
N GLU A 34 -10.56 -18.13 -10.53
CA GLU A 34 -11.57 -18.41 -11.55
C GLU A 34 -12.91 -17.75 -11.24
N THR A 35 -13.26 -17.64 -9.96
CA THR A 35 -14.54 -17.07 -9.51
C THR A 35 -14.35 -15.70 -8.89
N GLN A 36 -15.37 -14.85 -8.94
CA GLN A 36 -15.32 -13.54 -8.29
C GLN A 36 -15.18 -13.67 -6.76
N GLU A 37 -15.87 -14.64 -6.17
CA GLU A 37 -15.84 -14.92 -4.73
C GLU A 37 -14.46 -15.42 -4.28
N GLY A 38 -13.83 -16.28 -5.09
CA GLY A 38 -12.48 -16.75 -4.83
C GLY A 38 -11.45 -15.62 -4.94
N ARG A 39 -11.55 -14.75 -5.96
CA ARG A 39 -10.69 -13.55 -6.07
C ARG A 39 -10.85 -12.61 -4.88
N ARG A 40 -12.07 -12.45 -4.38
CA ARG A 40 -12.32 -11.66 -3.17
C ARG A 40 -11.68 -12.29 -1.94
N THR A 41 -11.76 -13.61 -1.81
CA THR A 41 -11.12 -14.36 -0.72
C THR A 41 -9.60 -14.16 -0.72
N VAL A 42 -8.98 -14.28 -1.90
CA VAL A 42 -7.53 -14.06 -2.08
C VAL A 42 -7.14 -12.63 -1.73
N LEU A 43 -7.84 -11.64 -2.27
CA LEU A 43 -7.63 -10.22 -1.97
C LEU A 43 -7.69 -9.92 -0.47
N VAL A 44 -8.71 -10.43 0.23
CA VAL A 44 -8.89 -10.19 1.65
C VAL A 44 -7.76 -10.81 2.47
N SER A 45 -7.31 -12.01 2.10
CA SER A 45 -6.15 -12.66 2.73
C SER A 45 -4.87 -11.84 2.52
N LEU A 46 -4.64 -11.37 1.29
CA LEU A 46 -3.52 -10.52 0.95
C LEU A 46 -3.50 -9.22 1.76
N ILE A 47 -4.65 -8.53 1.84
CA ILE A 47 -4.76 -7.28 2.58
C ILE A 47 -4.48 -7.51 4.07
N LYS A 48 -4.92 -8.63 4.64
CA LYS A 48 -4.61 -8.95 6.05
C LYS A 48 -3.10 -9.08 6.29
N ASP A 49 -2.44 -9.91 5.48
CA ASP A 49 -1.06 -10.31 5.75
C ASP A 49 -0.07 -9.27 5.25
N ALA A 50 -0.21 -8.82 3.99
CA ALA A 50 0.72 -7.92 3.34
C ALA A 50 0.70 -6.52 3.96
N VAL A 51 -0.48 -6.00 4.33
CA VAL A 51 -0.59 -4.66 4.90
C VAL A 51 0.00 -4.62 6.31
N GLN A 52 -0.24 -5.64 7.13
CA GLN A 52 0.33 -5.70 8.47
C GLN A 52 1.87 -5.86 8.40
N HIS A 53 2.36 -6.68 7.48
CA HIS A 53 3.80 -6.79 7.22
C HIS A 53 4.39 -5.45 6.78
N ASN A 54 3.76 -4.79 5.81
CA ASN A 54 4.21 -3.50 5.29
C ASN A 54 4.23 -2.41 6.37
N LEU A 55 3.19 -2.31 7.20
CA LEU A 55 3.15 -1.37 8.31
C LEU A 55 4.32 -1.58 9.29
N ARG A 56 4.59 -2.84 9.67
CA ARG A 56 5.72 -3.16 10.56
C ARG A 56 7.06 -2.81 9.91
N ALA A 57 7.23 -3.13 8.63
CA ALA A 57 8.44 -2.82 7.88
C ALA A 57 8.66 -1.29 7.77
N SER A 58 7.61 -0.52 7.47
CA SER A 58 7.66 0.94 7.43
C SER A 58 8.05 1.53 8.78
N ILE A 59 7.42 1.10 9.88
CA ILE A 59 7.75 1.58 11.22
C ILE A 59 9.18 1.20 11.62
N ALA A 60 9.71 0.07 11.14
CA ALA A 60 11.10 -0.31 11.39
C ALA A 60 12.11 0.51 10.56
N SER A 61 11.71 0.99 9.38
CA SER A 61 12.56 1.68 8.39
C SER A 61 13.14 2.99 8.94
N ALA A 62 14.47 3.12 8.86
CA ALA A 62 15.17 4.36 9.17
C ALA A 62 14.79 5.49 8.21
N GLY A 63 14.57 5.17 6.93
CA GLY A 63 14.13 6.13 5.92
C GLY A 63 12.74 6.69 6.21
N TRP A 64 11.78 5.83 6.55
CA TRP A 64 10.45 6.27 6.95
C TRP A 64 10.49 7.20 8.19
N LYS A 65 11.25 6.82 9.23
CA LYS A 65 11.41 7.65 10.44
C LYS A 65 12.01 9.02 10.13
N GLN A 66 13.00 9.07 9.24
CA GLN A 66 13.61 10.31 8.78
C GLN A 66 12.62 11.18 8.01
N TYR A 67 11.86 10.58 7.07
CA TYR A 67 10.80 11.27 6.34
C TYR A 67 9.76 11.89 7.29
N VAL A 68 9.30 11.13 8.29
CA VAL A 68 8.37 11.60 9.32
C VAL A 68 8.96 12.79 10.10
N ALA A 69 10.19 12.65 10.61
CA ALA A 69 10.84 13.71 11.37
C ALA A 69 10.99 15.00 10.55
N LEU A 70 11.41 14.88 9.28
CA LEU A 70 11.52 16.02 8.36
C LEU A 70 10.17 16.66 8.05
N SER A 71 9.12 15.85 7.90
CA SER A 71 7.76 16.35 7.66
C SER A 71 7.22 17.16 8.85
N MET A 72 7.53 16.74 10.08
CA MET A 72 7.21 17.50 11.28
C MET A 72 8.00 18.82 11.37
N SER A 73 9.27 18.84 10.96
CA SER A 73 10.08 20.06 10.97
C SER A 73 9.58 21.17 10.04
N VAL A 74 8.69 20.87 9.09
CA VAL A 74 8.04 21.90 8.25
C VAL A 74 7.19 22.86 9.09
N THR A 75 6.61 22.37 10.21
CA THR A 75 5.76 23.18 11.10
C THR A 75 6.54 23.97 12.13
N ASP A 76 7.86 23.76 12.23
CA ASP A 76 8.72 24.48 13.16
C ASP A 76 8.94 25.94 12.70
N ASP A 77 9.39 26.77 13.64
CA ASP A 77 9.84 28.13 13.37
C ASP A 77 11.23 28.11 12.71
N ILE A 78 11.25 27.76 11.42
CA ILE A 78 12.45 27.74 10.57
C ILE A 78 12.39 28.84 9.50
N PRO A 79 13.55 29.34 9.03
CA PRO A 79 13.58 30.35 7.98
C PRO A 79 12.81 29.93 6.73
N GLN A 80 12.04 30.85 6.14
CA GLN A 80 11.18 30.58 4.98
C GLN A 80 11.91 29.85 3.84
N GLY A 81 13.08 30.33 3.43
CA GLY A 81 13.84 29.69 2.35
C GLY A 81 14.32 28.26 2.69
N THR A 82 14.48 27.93 3.98
CA THR A 82 14.76 26.56 4.43
C THR A 82 13.50 25.70 4.38
N ARG A 83 12.36 26.25 4.82
CA ARG A 83 11.05 25.57 4.72
C ARG A 83 10.71 25.24 3.27
N GLU A 84 10.88 26.18 2.35
CA GLU A 84 10.59 25.98 0.92
C GLU A 84 11.45 24.86 0.32
N ARG A 85 12.76 24.83 0.59
CA ARG A 85 13.64 23.74 0.13
C ARG A 85 13.27 22.39 0.74
N LEU A 86 12.90 22.37 2.02
CA LEU A 86 12.46 21.16 2.71
C LEU A 86 11.17 20.61 2.09
N CYS A 87 10.15 21.47 1.89
CA CYS A 87 8.90 21.11 1.23
C CYS A 87 9.14 20.58 -0.19
N ALA A 88 9.99 21.25 -0.99
CA ALA A 88 10.30 20.81 -2.34
C ALA A 88 10.99 19.43 -2.36
N THR A 89 11.87 19.16 -1.39
CA THR A 89 12.54 17.86 -1.26
C THR A 89 11.55 16.76 -0.85
N LEU A 90 10.70 17.04 0.13
CA LEU A 90 9.67 16.10 0.58
C LEU A 90 8.66 15.80 -0.53
N ASP A 91 8.21 16.82 -1.26
CA ASP A 91 7.27 16.68 -2.38
C ASP A 91 7.85 15.79 -3.50
N ALA A 92 9.11 16.02 -3.89
CA ALA A 92 9.78 15.21 -4.89
C ALA A 92 9.87 13.73 -4.48
N GLY A 93 10.25 13.46 -3.22
CA GLY A 93 10.33 12.10 -2.68
C GLY A 93 8.96 11.42 -2.58
N SER A 94 7.96 12.11 -2.02
CA SER A 94 6.59 11.60 -1.91
C SER A 94 5.96 11.33 -3.28
N ARG A 95 6.21 12.17 -4.28
CA ARG A 95 5.70 11.97 -5.65
C ARG A 95 6.27 10.71 -6.28
N GLN A 96 7.58 10.49 -6.19
CA GLN A 96 8.21 9.29 -6.75
C GLN A 96 7.69 8.02 -6.07
N MET A 97 7.57 8.03 -4.75
CA MET A 97 6.98 6.92 -3.99
C MET A 97 5.53 6.64 -4.42
N THR A 98 4.72 7.69 -4.54
CA THR A 98 3.30 7.58 -4.94
C THR A 98 3.17 6.97 -6.34
N LEU A 99 4.03 7.37 -7.29
CA LEU A 99 4.01 6.82 -8.65
C LEU A 99 4.36 5.33 -8.68
N HIS A 100 5.37 4.90 -7.90
CA HIS A 100 5.69 3.48 -7.78
C HIS A 100 4.55 2.68 -7.14
N MET A 101 3.95 3.20 -6.07
CA MET A 101 2.79 2.56 -5.43
C MET A 101 1.58 2.49 -6.37
N ALA A 102 1.32 3.53 -7.16
CA ALA A 102 0.24 3.55 -8.15
C ALA A 102 0.42 2.43 -9.20
N THR A 103 1.65 2.26 -9.70
CA THR A 103 1.98 1.19 -10.66
C THR A 103 1.81 -0.19 -10.04
N PHE A 104 2.30 -0.39 -8.80
CA PHE A 104 2.12 -1.63 -8.05
C PHE A 104 0.63 -1.96 -7.83
N HIS A 105 -0.14 -1.00 -7.31
CA HIS A 105 -1.56 -1.20 -7.02
C HIS A 105 -2.34 -1.51 -8.29
N ARG A 106 -2.04 -0.83 -9.40
CA ARG A 106 -2.66 -1.11 -10.69
C ARG A 106 -2.39 -2.55 -11.13
N ALA A 107 -1.11 -2.92 -11.23
CA ALA A 107 -0.71 -4.24 -11.69
C ALA A 107 -1.36 -5.35 -10.84
N PHE A 108 -1.35 -5.17 -9.52
CA PHE A 108 -1.89 -6.17 -8.61
C PHE A 108 -3.42 -6.26 -8.63
N THR A 109 -4.11 -5.12 -8.74
CA THR A 109 -5.58 -5.08 -8.83
C THR A 109 -6.05 -5.73 -10.13
N GLU A 110 -5.38 -5.44 -11.25
CA GLU A 110 -5.66 -6.06 -12.55
C GLU A 110 -5.40 -7.58 -12.50
N LEU A 111 -4.32 -8.01 -11.83
CA LEU A 111 -3.99 -9.42 -11.63
C LEU A 111 -5.08 -10.18 -10.86
N LEU A 112 -5.70 -9.54 -9.87
CA LEU A 112 -6.82 -10.10 -9.11
C LEU A 112 -8.18 -9.92 -9.78
N GLY A 113 -8.23 -9.47 -11.03
CA GLY A 113 -9.46 -9.33 -11.80
C GLY A 113 -10.40 -8.24 -11.30
N TYR A 114 -9.80 -7.17 -10.78
CA TYR A 114 -10.48 -5.93 -10.44
C TYR A 114 -10.02 -4.81 -11.38
N ARG A 115 -10.80 -3.74 -11.41
CA ARG A 115 -10.46 -2.49 -12.11
C ARG A 115 -10.87 -1.32 -11.25
N MET A 116 -10.26 -0.16 -11.52
CA MET A 116 -10.74 1.09 -10.92
C MET A 116 -12.14 1.42 -11.44
N LYS A 117 -13.03 1.88 -10.55
CA LYS A 117 -14.37 2.33 -10.93
C LYS A 117 -14.25 3.52 -11.90
N PRO A 118 -15.07 3.57 -12.97
CA PRO A 118 -14.99 4.64 -13.98
C PRO A 118 -15.09 6.07 -13.42
N SER A 119 -15.80 6.25 -12.30
CA SER A 119 -15.94 7.55 -11.61
C SER A 119 -14.60 8.16 -11.19
N TYR A 120 -13.55 7.36 -10.99
CA TYR A 120 -12.22 7.82 -10.60
C TYR A 120 -11.26 8.01 -11.78
N LYS A 121 -11.67 7.76 -13.03
CA LYS A 121 -10.90 8.09 -14.26
C LYS A 121 -9.42 7.64 -14.23
N GLU A 122 -9.14 6.41 -13.80
CA GLU A 122 -7.77 5.87 -13.70
C GLU A 122 -6.84 6.68 -12.76
N SER A 123 -7.38 7.35 -11.74
CA SER A 123 -6.62 8.11 -10.73
C SER A 123 -5.88 7.19 -9.74
N TRP A 124 -4.94 6.39 -10.23
CA TRP A 124 -4.13 5.47 -9.43
C TRP A 124 -3.21 6.20 -8.46
N GLU A 125 -2.74 7.42 -8.79
CA GLU A 125 -1.95 8.22 -7.86
C GLU A 125 -2.78 8.66 -6.65
N LEU A 126 -4.06 9.01 -6.84
CA LEU A 126 -4.95 9.36 -5.73
C LEU A 126 -5.18 8.15 -4.82
N TYR A 127 -5.44 6.98 -5.40
CA TYR A 127 -5.60 5.75 -4.62
C TYR A 127 -4.34 5.43 -3.82
N ALA A 128 -3.17 5.44 -4.45
CA ALA A 128 -1.88 5.21 -3.80
C ALA A 128 -1.55 6.23 -2.71
N LEU A 129 -1.87 7.51 -2.94
CA LEU A 129 -1.72 8.58 -1.94
C LEU A 129 -2.59 8.31 -0.70
N LEU A 130 -3.85 7.94 -0.87
CA LEU A 130 -4.74 7.64 0.26
C LEU A 130 -4.29 6.38 1.00
N CYS A 131 -3.89 5.33 0.27
CA CYS A 131 -3.34 4.11 0.86
C CYS A 131 -2.10 4.42 1.71
N SER A 132 -1.10 5.11 1.17
CA SER A 132 0.13 5.49 1.90
C SER A 132 -0.17 6.40 3.10
N SER A 133 -0.98 7.44 2.92
CA SER A 133 -1.35 8.37 4.01
C SER A 133 -2.01 7.65 5.19
N SER A 134 -2.85 6.64 4.92
CA SER A 134 -3.46 5.85 6.00
C SER A 134 -2.43 5.00 6.77
N ILE A 135 -1.42 4.44 6.07
CA ILE A 135 -0.33 3.69 6.70
C ILE A 135 0.56 4.62 7.51
N ASP A 136 0.88 5.81 7.01
CA ASP A 136 1.67 6.79 7.73
C ASP A 136 0.99 7.24 9.02
N GLY A 137 -0.31 7.54 8.97
CA GLY A 137 -1.09 7.91 10.16
C GLY A 137 -1.17 6.78 11.20
N LEU A 138 -1.35 5.54 10.75
CA LEU A 138 -1.34 4.36 11.63
C LEU A 138 0.06 4.10 12.20
N GLY A 139 1.11 4.28 11.40
CA GLY A 139 2.50 4.13 11.82
C GLY A 139 2.89 5.15 12.88
N LEU A 140 2.53 6.42 12.68
CA LEU A 140 2.70 7.47 13.68
C LEU A 140 2.01 7.14 14.99
N ARG A 141 0.77 6.64 14.93
CA ARG A 141 0.02 6.24 16.12
C ARG A 141 0.65 5.03 16.80
N ALA A 142 1.22 4.08 16.04
CA ALA A 142 1.94 2.93 16.59
C ALA A 142 3.23 3.31 17.31
N LEU A 143 3.89 4.41 16.93
CA LEU A 143 5.04 4.93 17.67
C LEU A 143 4.65 5.52 19.03
N ALA A 144 3.45 6.09 19.12
CA ALA A 144 2.98 6.81 20.30
C ALA A 144 2.14 5.96 21.26
N THR A 145 1.64 4.79 20.84
CA THR A 145 0.72 3.95 21.62
C THR A 145 1.06 2.46 21.48
N SER A 146 1.03 1.69 22.58
CA SER A 146 1.54 0.32 22.59
C SER A 146 0.58 -0.77 22.08
N ASP A 147 -0.76 -0.65 22.21
CA ASP A 147 -1.58 -1.89 22.20
C ASP A 147 -2.77 -2.01 21.23
N SER A 148 -3.34 -0.96 20.63
CA SER A 148 -4.65 -1.13 19.95
C SER A 148 -4.61 -1.34 18.43
N LEU A 149 -3.46 -1.19 17.77
CA LEU A 149 -3.39 -1.25 16.30
C LEU A 149 -3.18 -2.65 15.73
N GLN A 150 -2.75 -3.58 16.57
CA GLN A 150 -2.53 -4.99 16.21
C GLN A 150 -3.75 -5.85 16.54
N ASP A 151 -4.72 -5.31 17.29
CA ASP A 151 -5.93 -6.02 17.65
C ASP A 151 -6.77 -6.33 16.41
N ALA A 152 -7.34 -7.54 16.40
CA ALA A 152 -8.30 -7.91 15.38
C ALA A 152 -9.62 -7.19 15.63
N HIS A 153 -10.07 -6.39 14.68
CA HIS A 153 -11.37 -5.75 14.70
C HIS A 153 -12.39 -6.57 13.94
N THR A 154 -13.63 -6.57 14.41
CA THR A 154 -14.75 -7.15 13.68
C THR A 154 -15.04 -6.37 12.41
N TRP A 155 -15.28 -7.08 11.32
CA TRP A 155 -15.70 -6.54 10.02
C TRP A 155 -16.73 -7.50 9.39
N PRO A 156 -17.40 -7.15 8.27
CA PRO A 156 -18.46 -7.99 7.72
C PRO A 156 -17.98 -9.43 7.47
N GLU A 157 -18.84 -10.42 7.75
CA GLU A 157 -18.52 -11.86 7.70
C GLU A 157 -17.96 -12.31 6.34
N SER A 158 -18.35 -11.63 5.27
CA SER A 158 -17.82 -11.82 3.91
C SER A 158 -16.31 -11.59 3.78
N HIS A 159 -15.64 -11.06 4.80
CA HIS A 159 -14.19 -10.87 4.88
C HIS A 159 -13.49 -11.87 5.82
N GLY A 160 -14.23 -12.85 6.34
CA GLY A 160 -13.74 -13.88 7.27
C GLY A 160 -13.43 -13.32 8.66
N LYS A 161 -12.54 -14.00 9.41
CA LYS A 161 -12.11 -13.57 10.76
C LYS A 161 -11.58 -12.12 10.73
N GLY A 162 -11.78 -11.34 11.79
CA GLY A 162 -11.45 -9.91 11.83
C GLY A 162 -10.05 -9.51 11.32
N GLY A 163 -9.87 -8.23 10.99
CA GLY A 163 -8.61 -7.67 10.50
C GLY A 163 -8.04 -6.58 11.42
N THR A 164 -6.74 -6.32 11.35
CA THR A 164 -6.12 -5.18 12.05
C THR A 164 -6.66 -3.84 11.53
N ALA A 165 -6.45 -2.75 12.26
CA ALA A 165 -6.85 -1.41 11.83
C ALA A 165 -6.33 -1.07 10.42
N ALA A 166 -5.10 -1.50 10.10
CA ALA A 166 -4.51 -1.29 8.79
C ALA A 166 -5.20 -2.09 7.69
N ALA A 167 -5.52 -3.37 7.95
CA ALA A 167 -6.26 -4.20 7.00
C ALA A 167 -7.67 -3.63 6.74
N VAL A 168 -8.35 -3.15 7.78
CA VAL A 168 -9.67 -2.50 7.66
C VAL A 168 -9.58 -1.25 6.78
N ALA A 169 -8.61 -0.37 7.03
CA ALA A 169 -8.44 0.86 6.25
C ALA A 169 -8.15 0.57 4.76
N GLN A 170 -7.24 -0.36 4.49
CA GLN A 170 -6.87 -0.70 3.11
C GLN A 170 -8.01 -1.38 2.34
N LEU A 171 -8.77 -2.25 3.01
CA LEU A 171 -9.93 -2.87 2.40
C LEU A 171 -11.03 -1.85 2.10
N ALA A 172 -11.29 -0.92 3.01
CA ALA A 172 -12.28 0.14 2.79
C ALA A 172 -11.91 1.03 1.60
N LEU A 173 -10.62 1.39 1.47
CA LEU A 173 -10.11 2.12 0.30
C LEU A 173 -10.22 1.29 -0.98
N PHE A 174 -9.90 0.00 -0.94
CA PHE A 174 -10.06 -0.90 -2.07
C PHE A 174 -11.54 -0.93 -2.54
N ASP A 175 -12.48 -1.14 -1.62
CA ASP A 175 -13.91 -1.23 -1.95
C ASP A 175 -14.50 0.09 -2.45
N ALA A 176 -13.95 1.22 -1.98
CA ALA A 176 -14.32 2.53 -2.47
C ALA A 176 -13.90 2.72 -3.93
N PHE A 177 -12.66 2.37 -4.29
CA PHE A 177 -12.06 2.67 -5.59
C PHE A 177 -12.26 1.58 -6.65
N MET A 178 -12.40 0.32 -6.25
CA MET A 178 -12.31 -0.82 -7.15
C MET A 178 -13.65 -1.54 -7.34
N GLU A 179 -13.81 -2.14 -8.51
CA GLU A 179 -14.93 -3.02 -8.84
C GLU A 179 -14.42 -4.27 -9.59
N PRO A 180 -15.16 -5.39 -9.56
CA PRO A 180 -14.81 -6.56 -10.37
C PRO A 180 -14.70 -6.20 -11.85
N ASN A 181 -13.67 -6.69 -12.51
CA ASN A 181 -13.53 -6.52 -13.96
C ASN A 181 -14.38 -7.60 -14.68
N PRO A 182 -15.47 -7.23 -15.39
CA PRO A 182 -16.31 -8.20 -16.09
C PRO A 182 -15.58 -8.90 -17.25
N GLY A 183 -14.50 -8.30 -17.76
CA GLY A 183 -13.65 -8.85 -18.82
C GLY A 183 -12.53 -9.76 -18.31
N TYR A 184 -12.42 -10.00 -17.00
CA TYR A 184 -11.31 -10.76 -16.45
C TYR A 184 -11.29 -12.23 -16.93
N ARG A 185 -10.07 -12.74 -17.15
CA ARG A 185 -9.79 -14.12 -17.54
C ARG A 185 -8.58 -14.63 -16.74
N ALA A 186 -8.81 -15.59 -15.85
CA ALA A 186 -7.78 -16.09 -14.94
C ALA A 186 -6.56 -16.67 -15.68
N THR A 187 -6.77 -17.38 -16.79
CA THR A 187 -5.69 -18.00 -17.58
C THR A 187 -4.66 -16.97 -18.05
N ALA A 188 -5.10 -15.82 -18.57
CA ALA A 188 -4.22 -14.76 -19.04
C ALA A 188 -3.44 -14.09 -17.89
N ALA A 189 -4.06 -13.93 -16.72
CA ALA A 189 -3.41 -13.38 -15.54
C ALA A 189 -2.34 -14.33 -14.98
N LEU A 190 -2.61 -15.64 -14.97
CA LEU A 190 -1.69 -16.68 -14.49
C LEU A 190 -0.47 -16.88 -15.41
N GLU A 191 -0.63 -16.68 -16.71
CA GLU A 191 0.48 -16.69 -17.67
C GLU A 191 1.46 -15.52 -17.44
N ALA A 192 0.95 -14.36 -17.03
CA ALA A 192 1.78 -13.20 -16.67
C ALA A 192 2.60 -13.39 -15.37
N ILE A 193 2.23 -14.36 -14.52
CA ILE A 193 2.92 -14.67 -13.25
C ILE A 193 3.92 -15.83 -13.40
N ARG A 194 4.17 -16.38 -14.60
CA ARG A 194 5.16 -17.47 -14.74
C ARG A 194 6.55 -16.99 -14.29
N VAL A 195 6.93 -17.44 -13.09
CA VAL A 195 8.28 -17.33 -12.53
C VAL A 195 9.22 -18.08 -13.48
N PRO A 196 10.36 -17.50 -13.90
CA PRO A 196 11.36 -18.25 -14.66
C PRO A 196 11.84 -19.42 -13.81
N GLU A 197 11.72 -20.64 -14.33
CA GLU A 197 12.32 -21.82 -13.72
C GLU A 197 13.85 -21.62 -13.69
N HIS A 198 14.42 -21.65 -12.49
CA HIS A 198 15.87 -21.76 -12.26
C HIS A 198 16.16 -23.07 -11.56
#